data_AF-A0A916VVS1-F1
#
_entry.id   AF-A0A916VVS1-F1
#
_cell.length_a   1.000
_cell.length_b   1.000
_cell.length_c   1.000
_cell.angle_alpha   90.00
_cell.angle_beta   90.00
_cell.angle_gamma   90.00
#
_symmetry.space_group_name_H-M   'P 1'
#
loop_
_entity.id
_entity.type
_entity.pdbx_description
1 polymer ?
#
loop_
_entity_poly.entity_id
_entity_poly.type
_entity_poly.pdbx_seq_one_letter_code
_entity_poly.pdbx_strand_id
1 'polypeptide(L)'
;MEISQNCLNLIKKWEGLYLDAYLDPVGIPTIGYGTIRYPNGKKVQLGERITERNAEFYLKYQCDKVAEIVSRLVKVPLNQNQFDALVSFCYNVGTGAFERSTMLRKLNQGDYQGAANEFPRWVNGVVNGVKQPLPGLVSRRADEQKLFNTPSNEGKPLVQEESLQDRVTWLEGYRDENKKTVVVAWQGGEVREILTLEKFDKEYLANVFPLYKNARFFVIAPANKPIPAGERISIFGISDIFKKGQTPSLNRVLVRGSQGEDVRILQVRLKDLGYFTGKIDAFFGNKTELAVIDFKQDYFFNNNADGTVNLTTWQKLWGEEPAPVLSTPPGTTGKNYLLLTKTNRQDVYGCYVLNLDYFKNGKLQDRLEVCCGAPGRQFFRTAAQSRAMTGEPLPEGKWYVNDIIWADGRDNYYGNIFQSGIGPVTVPLDYLEPGTTERSAIEIHIDWNRYYGSPGTIGCIATYNIDDYKTLVTWLRDTDPRGLYVDWKLGTCPKP
;
A
#
# COMPACT_ATOMS: atom_id res chain seq x y z
N MET A 1 12.68 -14.26 -3.97
CA MET A 1 13.22 -14.23 -2.59
C MET A 1 13.01 -12.82 -2.05
N GLU A 2 13.04 -12.64 -0.73
CA GLU A 2 12.90 -11.32 -0.10
C GLU A 2 14.24 -10.89 0.48
N ILE A 3 14.49 -9.58 0.58
CA ILE A 3 15.72 -9.08 1.19
C ILE A 3 15.72 -9.35 2.69
N SER A 4 16.85 -9.76 3.25
CA SER A 4 16.97 -9.91 4.70
C SER A 4 17.39 -8.62 5.40
N GLN A 5 17.34 -8.61 6.73
CA GLN A 5 17.91 -7.52 7.52
C GLN A 5 19.44 -7.40 7.33
N ASN A 6 20.13 -8.51 7.03
CA ASN A 6 21.57 -8.49 6.74
C ASN A 6 21.86 -7.73 5.44
N CYS A 7 21.00 -7.86 4.43
CA CYS A 7 21.08 -7.05 3.20
C CYS A 7 21.02 -5.56 3.52
N LEU A 8 20.03 -5.14 4.31
CA LEU A 8 19.83 -3.74 4.68
C LEU A 8 21.03 -3.22 5.47
N ASN A 9 21.53 -3.98 6.44
CA ASN A 9 22.67 -3.58 7.27
C ASN A 9 23.96 -3.45 6.43
N LEU A 10 24.19 -4.35 5.47
CA LEU A 10 25.33 -4.27 4.55
C LEU A 10 25.26 -3.00 3.69
N ILE A 11 24.09 -2.66 3.13
CA ILE A 11 23.95 -1.46 2.30
C ILE A 11 24.10 -0.20 3.16
N LYS A 12 23.48 -0.13 4.35
CA LYS A 12 23.62 1.01 5.28
C LYS A 12 25.08 1.30 5.61
N LYS A 13 25.89 0.26 5.85
CA LYS A 13 27.33 0.38 6.12
C LYS A 13 28.08 1.14 5.01
N TRP A 14 27.69 0.94 3.75
CA TRP A 14 28.41 1.46 2.58
C TRP A 14 27.84 2.76 2.03
N GLU A 15 26.53 2.98 2.10
CA GLU A 15 25.90 4.22 1.63
C GLU A 15 26.09 5.36 2.63
N GLY A 16 26.12 5.05 3.93
CA GLY A 16 26.10 6.06 5.00
C GLY A 16 24.74 6.77 5.10
N LEU A 17 24.47 7.36 6.27
CA LEU A 17 23.22 8.09 6.52
C LEU A 17 23.45 9.60 6.39
N TYR A 18 22.78 10.22 5.43
CA TYR A 18 22.78 11.68 5.25
C TYR A 18 21.36 12.22 5.35
N LEU A 19 21.02 12.88 6.47
CA LEU A 19 19.66 13.38 6.70
C LEU A 19 19.35 14.66 5.93
N ASP A 20 20.37 15.41 5.54
CA ASP A 20 20.26 16.59 4.69
C ASP A 20 20.66 16.22 3.26
N ALA A 21 19.92 16.73 2.28
CA ALA A 21 20.24 16.52 0.87
C ALA A 21 21.61 17.13 0.55
N TYR A 22 22.47 16.33 -0.08
CA TYR A 22 23.82 16.70 -0.49
C TYR A 22 24.01 16.42 -1.98
N LEU A 23 25.03 17.03 -2.59
CA LEU A 23 25.46 16.65 -3.93
C LEU A 23 26.40 15.46 -3.84
N ASP A 24 26.05 14.36 -4.50
CA ASP A 24 26.97 13.24 -4.67
C ASP A 24 28.21 13.64 -5.52
N PRO A 25 29.25 12.79 -5.64
CA PRO A 25 30.45 13.11 -6.41
C PRO A 25 30.23 13.41 -7.89
N VAL A 26 29.05 13.10 -8.46
CA VAL A 26 28.69 13.39 -9.86
C VAL A 26 27.66 14.52 -9.98
N GLY A 27 27.35 15.23 -8.88
CA GLY A 27 26.50 16.40 -8.85
C GLY A 27 24.99 16.10 -8.78
N ILE A 28 24.59 14.91 -8.35
CA ILE A 28 23.17 14.54 -8.19
C ILE A 28 22.73 14.78 -6.74
N PRO A 29 21.65 15.54 -6.49
CA PRO A 29 21.06 15.65 -5.17
C PRO A 29 20.67 14.27 -4.63
N THR A 30 21.21 13.94 -3.47
CA THR A 30 21.12 12.63 -2.83
C THR A 30 20.82 12.81 -1.34
N ILE A 31 20.04 11.91 -0.76
CA ILE A 31 19.63 11.95 0.65
C ILE A 31 19.46 10.53 1.22
N GLY A 32 19.47 10.40 2.54
CA GLY A 32 19.35 9.13 3.25
C GLY A 32 20.51 8.20 2.93
N TYR A 33 20.20 6.95 2.61
CA TYR A 33 21.16 5.92 2.19
C TYR A 33 21.30 5.86 0.66
N GLY A 34 21.59 6.98 -0.01
CA GLY A 34 21.78 6.99 -1.47
C GLY A 34 20.50 7.21 -2.31
N THR A 35 19.44 7.77 -1.70
CA THR A 35 18.19 8.06 -2.41
C THR A 35 18.33 9.30 -3.29
N ILE A 36 18.05 9.17 -4.59
CA ILE A 36 18.00 10.27 -5.57
C ILE A 36 16.58 10.55 -6.10
N ARG A 37 15.67 9.59 -5.90
CA ARG A 37 14.25 9.68 -6.25
C ARG A 37 13.40 8.98 -5.20
N TYR A 38 12.32 9.61 -4.80
CA TYR A 38 11.35 9.08 -3.86
C TYR A 38 10.40 8.08 -4.54
N PRO A 39 9.64 7.26 -3.77
CA PRO A 39 8.68 6.30 -4.33
C PRO A 39 7.61 6.90 -5.24
N ASN A 40 7.27 8.17 -5.03
CA ASN A 40 6.33 8.93 -5.87
C ASN A 40 6.96 9.46 -7.18
N GLY A 41 8.23 9.15 -7.45
CA GLY A 41 8.96 9.54 -8.66
C GLY A 41 9.63 10.92 -8.63
N LYS A 42 9.37 11.75 -7.60
CA LYS A 42 10.04 13.06 -7.44
C LYS A 42 11.54 12.87 -7.21
N LYS A 43 12.35 13.73 -7.82
CA LYS A 43 13.79 13.81 -7.56
C LYS A 43 14.03 14.52 -6.24
N VAL A 44 15.08 14.13 -5.54
CA VAL A 44 15.59 14.87 -4.37
C VAL A 44 16.04 16.26 -4.80
N GLN A 45 15.83 17.24 -3.93
CA GLN A 45 16.27 18.62 -4.13
C GLN A 45 17.22 19.05 -3.01
N LEU A 46 18.19 19.92 -3.32
CA LEU A 46 19.06 20.50 -2.29
C LEU A 46 18.24 21.35 -1.31
N GLY A 47 18.60 21.26 -0.02
CA GLY A 47 17.86 21.90 1.06
C GLY A 47 16.75 21.04 1.68
N GLU A 48 16.43 19.89 1.08
CA GLU A 48 15.54 18.90 1.71
C GLU A 48 16.23 18.22 2.90
N ARG A 49 15.44 17.92 3.95
CA ARG A 49 15.87 17.14 5.12
C ARG A 49 14.86 16.04 5.41
N ILE A 50 15.34 14.85 5.76
CA ILE A 50 14.53 13.69 6.14
C ILE A 50 14.91 13.16 7.52
N THR A 51 14.08 12.30 8.09
CA THR A 51 14.39 11.56 9.31
C THR A 51 15.14 10.27 9.00
N GLU A 52 15.82 9.69 9.99
CA GLU A 52 16.46 8.37 9.85
C GLU A 52 15.45 7.30 9.44
N ARG A 53 14.24 7.32 10.04
CA ARG A 53 13.15 6.42 9.65
C ARG A 53 12.75 6.55 8.18
N ASN A 54 12.68 7.77 7.65
CA ASN A 54 12.41 7.99 6.24
C ASN A 54 13.55 7.45 5.36
N ALA A 55 14.81 7.67 5.78
CA ALA A 55 15.96 7.11 5.08
C ALA A 55 15.93 5.57 5.04
N GLU A 56 15.57 4.91 6.15
CA GLU A 56 15.41 3.45 6.21
C GLU A 56 14.28 2.94 5.32
N PHE A 57 13.15 3.65 5.29
CA PHE A 57 12.02 3.32 4.42
C PHE A 57 12.41 3.44 2.94
N TYR A 58 13.04 4.55 2.54
CA TYR A 58 13.47 4.74 1.15
C TYR A 58 14.51 3.69 0.72
N LEU A 59 15.43 3.35 1.62
CA LEU A 59 16.38 2.26 1.42
C LEU A 59 15.66 0.94 1.16
N LYS A 60 14.73 0.54 2.06
CA LYS A 60 14.01 -0.73 1.91
C LYS A 60 13.21 -0.78 0.62
N TYR A 61 12.47 0.29 0.31
CA TYR A 61 11.68 0.39 -0.92
C TYR A 61 12.54 0.18 -2.18
N GLN A 62 13.71 0.83 -2.24
CA GLN A 62 14.63 0.70 -3.36
C GLN A 62 15.26 -0.70 -3.42
N CYS A 63 15.63 -1.28 -2.27
CA CYS A 63 16.11 -2.65 -2.19
C CYS A 63 15.07 -3.66 -2.67
N ASP A 64 13.78 -3.49 -2.33
CA ASP A 64 12.70 -4.36 -2.80
C ASP A 64 12.55 -4.29 -4.33
N LYS A 65 12.66 -3.09 -4.93
CA LYS A 65 12.68 -2.91 -6.39
C LYS A 65 13.87 -3.59 -7.05
N VAL A 66 15.05 -3.48 -6.45
CA VAL A 66 16.26 -4.17 -6.94
C VAL A 66 16.10 -5.68 -6.82
N ALA A 67 15.55 -6.17 -5.71
CA ALA A 67 15.30 -7.57 -5.43
C ALA A 67 14.32 -8.23 -6.41
N GLU A 68 13.28 -7.50 -6.84
CA GLU A 68 12.37 -7.94 -7.92
C GLU A 68 13.14 -8.15 -9.24
N ILE A 69 14.07 -7.25 -9.56
CA ILE A 69 14.88 -7.36 -10.79
C ILE A 69 15.90 -8.50 -10.68
N VAL A 70 16.61 -8.62 -9.56
CA VAL A 70 17.54 -9.75 -9.31
C VAL A 70 16.81 -11.08 -9.41
N SER A 71 15.64 -11.21 -8.77
CA SER A 71 14.82 -12.43 -8.83
C SER A 71 14.38 -12.78 -10.24
N ARG A 72 14.14 -11.78 -11.10
CA ARG A 72 13.76 -12.00 -12.50
C ARG A 72 14.95 -12.42 -13.37
N LEU A 73 16.13 -11.87 -13.11
CA LEU A 73 17.33 -12.06 -13.94
C LEU A 73 18.09 -13.36 -13.60
N VAL A 74 18.15 -13.74 -12.33
CA VAL A 74 18.83 -14.96 -11.90
C VAL A 74 17.96 -16.18 -12.19
N LYS A 75 18.55 -17.20 -12.83
CA LYS A 75 17.87 -18.42 -13.31
C LYS A 75 18.25 -19.68 -12.55
N VAL A 76 19.20 -19.56 -11.62
CA VAL A 76 19.66 -20.65 -10.77
C VAL A 76 19.22 -20.42 -9.33
N PRO A 77 19.11 -21.48 -8.50
CA PRO A 77 18.82 -21.34 -7.08
C PRO A 77 19.85 -20.45 -6.38
N LEU A 78 19.40 -19.65 -5.42
CA LEU A 78 20.27 -18.89 -4.53
C LEU A 78 19.91 -19.22 -3.09
N ASN A 79 20.91 -19.25 -2.21
CA ASN A 79 20.67 -19.10 -0.78
C ASN A 79 20.44 -17.61 -0.43
N GLN A 80 19.94 -17.32 0.77
CA GLN A 80 19.59 -15.96 1.18
C GLN A 80 20.79 -14.99 1.11
N ASN A 81 21.98 -15.43 1.53
CA ASN A 81 23.16 -14.58 1.53
C ASN A 81 23.64 -14.23 0.11
N GLN A 82 23.55 -15.19 -0.82
CA GLN A 82 23.83 -14.95 -2.23
C GLN A 82 22.85 -13.92 -2.82
N PHE A 83 21.55 -14.07 -2.51
CA PHE A 83 20.53 -13.12 -2.95
C PHE A 83 20.79 -11.70 -2.40
N ASP A 84 21.02 -11.58 -1.09
CA ASP A 84 21.28 -10.31 -0.42
C ASP A 84 22.56 -9.62 -0.95
N ALA A 85 23.63 -10.38 -1.19
CA ALA A 85 24.86 -9.87 -1.76
C ALA A 85 24.65 -9.31 -3.18
N LEU A 86 23.84 -10.00 -4.01
CA LEU A 86 23.50 -9.53 -5.35
C LEU A 86 22.60 -8.28 -5.31
N VAL A 87 21.69 -8.17 -4.34
CA VAL A 87 20.87 -6.97 -4.15
C VAL A 87 21.75 -5.78 -3.75
N SER A 88 22.66 -5.95 -2.78
CA SER A 88 23.64 -4.92 -2.41
C SER A 88 24.54 -4.52 -3.59
N PHE A 89 24.99 -5.51 -4.37
CA PHE A 89 25.78 -5.29 -5.58
C PHE A 89 25.02 -4.39 -6.57
N CYS A 90 23.78 -4.78 -6.90
CA CYS A 90 22.92 -4.09 -7.86
C CYS A 90 22.48 -2.71 -7.39
N TYR A 91 22.31 -2.51 -6.07
CA TYR A 91 22.02 -1.20 -5.50
C TYR A 91 23.14 -0.20 -5.82
N ASN A 92 24.41 -0.65 -5.74
CA ASN A 92 25.56 0.19 -6.04
C ASN A 92 25.80 0.42 -7.53
N VAL A 93 25.83 -0.66 -8.32
CA VAL A 93 26.28 -0.58 -9.72
C VAL A 93 25.14 -0.33 -10.71
N GLY A 94 23.89 -0.42 -10.24
CA GLY A 94 22.69 -0.37 -11.04
C GLY A 94 22.33 -1.73 -11.67
N THR A 95 21.02 -2.01 -11.73
CA THR A 95 20.49 -3.28 -12.24
C THR A 95 20.76 -3.51 -13.72
N GLY A 96 20.82 -2.46 -14.53
CA GLY A 96 21.17 -2.56 -15.95
C GLY A 96 22.62 -2.98 -16.20
N ALA A 97 23.56 -2.59 -15.32
CA ALA A 97 24.95 -3.05 -15.40
C ALA A 97 25.06 -4.52 -15.01
N PHE A 98 24.34 -4.93 -13.97
CA PHE A 98 24.25 -6.33 -13.54
C PHE A 98 23.66 -7.24 -14.63
N GLU A 99 22.58 -6.82 -15.30
CA GLU A 99 21.94 -7.57 -16.38
C GLU A 99 22.90 -7.93 -17.53
N ARG A 100 23.85 -7.06 -17.85
CA ARG A 100 24.86 -7.27 -18.90
C ARG A 100 26.19 -7.82 -18.39
N SER A 101 26.27 -8.16 -17.10
CA SER A 101 27.53 -8.50 -16.45
C SER A 101 28.00 -9.93 -16.75
N THR A 102 29.32 -10.12 -16.77
CA THR A 102 29.93 -11.46 -16.75
C THR A 102 29.54 -12.23 -15.49
N MET A 103 29.32 -11.53 -14.36
CA MET A 103 28.85 -12.11 -13.11
C MET A 103 27.52 -12.85 -13.28
N LEU A 104 26.49 -12.18 -13.80
CA LEU A 104 25.18 -12.80 -14.03
C LEU A 104 25.26 -13.95 -15.03
N ARG A 105 26.07 -13.81 -16.10
CA ARG A 105 26.26 -14.88 -17.09
C ARG A 105 26.85 -16.14 -16.44
N LYS A 106 27.92 -16.02 -15.65
CA LYS A 106 28.54 -17.14 -14.94
C LYS A 106 27.56 -17.75 -13.93
N LEU A 107 26.89 -16.91 -13.14
CA LEU A 107 25.92 -17.36 -12.15
C LEU A 107 24.81 -18.20 -12.80
N ASN A 108 24.21 -17.72 -13.89
CA ASN A 108 23.15 -18.43 -14.59
C ASN A 108 23.61 -19.70 -15.32
N GLN A 109 24.92 -19.91 -15.46
CA GLN A 109 25.52 -21.17 -15.92
C GLN A 109 25.79 -22.15 -14.76
N GLY A 110 25.43 -21.79 -13.53
CA GLY A 110 25.71 -22.56 -12.32
C GLY A 110 27.13 -22.36 -11.77
N ASP A 111 27.92 -21.45 -12.35
CA ASP A 111 29.27 -21.13 -11.87
C ASP A 111 29.22 -20.07 -10.77
N TYR A 112 28.79 -20.49 -9.57
CA TYR A 112 28.68 -19.61 -8.40
C TYR A 112 30.03 -19.04 -7.97
N GLN A 113 31.08 -19.86 -7.97
CA GLN A 113 32.42 -19.41 -7.57
C GLN A 113 32.99 -18.43 -8.59
N GLY A 114 32.80 -18.69 -9.89
CA GLY A 114 33.22 -17.76 -10.92
C GLY A 114 32.42 -16.47 -10.90
N ALA A 115 31.14 -16.49 -10.54
CA ALA A 115 30.35 -15.28 -10.30
C ALA A 115 30.87 -14.50 -9.07
N ALA A 116 31.18 -15.19 -7.97
CA ALA A 116 31.80 -14.59 -6.79
C ALA A 116 33.14 -13.92 -7.14
N ASN A 117 33.93 -14.50 -8.03
CA ASN A 117 35.21 -13.95 -8.48
C ASN A 117 35.06 -12.71 -9.39
N GLU A 118 33.85 -12.35 -9.82
CA GLU A 118 33.62 -11.12 -10.58
C GLU A 118 33.46 -9.89 -9.68
N PHE A 119 33.12 -10.01 -8.39
CA PHE A 119 32.96 -8.86 -7.49
C PHE A 119 34.16 -7.89 -7.51
N PRO A 120 35.43 -8.35 -7.38
CA PRO A 120 36.60 -7.47 -7.39
C PRO A 120 36.84 -6.71 -8.71
N ARG A 121 36.13 -7.03 -9.79
CA ARG A 121 36.26 -6.32 -11.07
C ARG A 121 35.46 -5.02 -11.11
N TRP A 122 34.54 -4.83 -10.17
CA TRP A 122 33.63 -3.68 -10.07
C TRP A 122 34.11 -2.66 -9.03
N VAL A 123 35.40 -2.32 -9.09
CA VAL A 123 36.06 -1.44 -8.10
C VAL A 123 36.53 -0.11 -8.68
N ASN A 124 36.38 0.10 -9.99
CA ASN A 124 36.95 1.25 -10.68
C ASN A 124 35.96 2.41 -10.77
N GLY A 125 36.43 3.62 -10.50
CA GLY A 125 35.76 4.89 -10.80
C GLY A 125 36.65 5.80 -11.65
N VAL A 126 36.13 6.94 -12.08
CA VAL A 126 36.89 7.95 -12.81
C VAL A 126 37.27 9.07 -11.85
N VAL A 127 38.57 9.33 -11.68
CA VAL A 127 39.10 10.43 -10.87
C VAL A 127 40.03 11.24 -11.77
N ASN A 128 39.76 12.54 -11.91
CA ASN A 128 40.50 13.43 -12.82
C ASN A 128 40.60 12.89 -14.27
N GLY A 129 39.53 12.27 -14.76
CA GLY A 129 39.47 11.69 -16.11
C GLY A 129 40.16 10.33 -16.28
N VAL A 130 40.80 9.80 -15.24
CA VAL A 130 41.51 8.50 -15.29
C VAL A 130 40.71 7.44 -14.55
N LYS A 131 40.53 6.28 -15.18
CA LYS A 131 39.87 5.12 -14.56
C LYS A 131 40.85 4.44 -13.60
N GLN A 132 40.49 4.38 -12.32
CA GLN A 132 41.32 3.75 -11.29
C GLN A 132 40.48 3.05 -10.21
N PRO A 133 41.04 2.07 -9.49
CA PRO A 133 40.37 1.44 -8.36
C PRO A 133 40.09 2.44 -7.24
N LEU A 134 38.88 2.41 -6.69
CA LEU A 134 38.48 3.21 -5.53
C LEU A 134 38.54 2.34 -4.28
N PRO A 135 39.32 2.71 -3.23
CA PRO A 135 39.45 1.90 -2.02
C PRO A 135 38.13 1.53 -1.35
N GLY A 136 37.15 2.44 -1.33
CA GLY A 136 35.81 2.17 -0.80
C GLY A 136 35.06 1.08 -1.58
N LEU A 137 35.18 1.08 -2.91
CA LEU A 137 34.58 0.03 -3.73
C LEU A 137 35.31 -1.31 -3.55
N VAL A 138 36.63 -1.31 -3.43
CA VAL A 138 37.42 -2.53 -3.15
C VAL A 138 36.89 -3.22 -1.88
N SER A 139 36.76 -2.47 -0.79
CA SER A 139 36.26 -3.02 0.48
C SER A 139 34.78 -3.42 0.41
N ARG A 140 33.94 -2.66 -0.30
CA ARG A 140 32.53 -3.02 -0.52
C ARG A 140 32.38 -4.32 -1.28
N ARG A 141 33.14 -4.48 -2.38
CA ARG A 141 33.11 -5.70 -3.18
C ARG A 141 33.62 -6.90 -2.38
N ALA A 142 34.60 -6.71 -1.49
CA ALA A 142 35.06 -7.77 -0.59
C ALA A 142 33.98 -8.21 0.42
N ASP A 143 33.25 -7.27 1.03
CA ASP A 143 32.15 -7.60 1.96
C ASP A 143 31.00 -8.32 1.25
N GLU A 144 30.59 -7.85 0.07
CA GLU A 144 29.53 -8.49 -0.71
C GLU A 144 29.96 -9.88 -1.20
N GLN A 145 31.21 -10.03 -1.66
CA GLN A 145 31.76 -11.34 -2.05
C GLN A 145 31.81 -12.30 -0.85
N LYS A 146 32.22 -11.80 0.33
CA LYS A 146 32.22 -12.58 1.57
C LYS A 146 30.81 -13.04 1.93
N LEU A 147 29.81 -12.15 1.87
CA LEU A 147 28.42 -12.51 2.10
C LEU A 147 27.96 -13.56 1.08
N PHE A 148 28.21 -13.36 -0.21
CA PHE A 148 27.85 -14.30 -1.28
C PHE A 148 28.44 -15.71 -1.07
N ASN A 149 29.68 -15.78 -0.60
CA ASN A 149 30.36 -17.05 -0.32
C ASN A 149 29.98 -17.68 1.03
N THR A 150 29.26 -16.96 1.89
CA THR A 150 28.84 -17.47 3.20
C THR A 150 27.61 -18.36 3.01
N PRO A 151 27.68 -19.67 3.32
CA PRO A 151 26.52 -20.55 3.23
C PRO A 151 25.38 -20.04 4.11
N SER A 152 24.15 -20.18 3.64
CA SER A 152 22.94 -19.95 4.44
C SER A 152 21.97 -21.10 4.23
N ASN A 153 21.37 -21.56 5.31
CA ASN A 153 20.27 -22.52 5.29
C ASN A 153 18.91 -21.82 5.11
N GLU A 154 18.89 -20.49 5.11
CA GLU A 154 17.73 -19.67 4.82
C GLU A 154 17.69 -19.32 3.32
N GLY A 155 16.48 -19.30 2.75
CA GLY A 155 16.23 -19.09 1.33
C GLY A 155 15.61 -20.33 0.66
N LYS A 156 14.34 -20.22 0.27
CA LYS A 156 13.75 -21.21 -0.65
C LYS A 156 14.39 -21.02 -2.03
N PRO A 157 14.70 -22.10 -2.78
CA PRO A 157 15.11 -21.99 -4.18
C PRO A 157 14.09 -21.11 -4.91
N LEU A 158 14.55 -20.28 -5.86
CA LEU A 158 13.67 -19.65 -6.85
C LEU A 158 13.11 -20.76 -7.76
N VAL A 159 12.24 -21.61 -7.22
CA VAL A 159 11.32 -22.38 -8.05
C VAL A 159 10.32 -21.33 -8.54
N GLN A 160 10.40 -21.02 -9.82
CA GLN A 160 9.28 -20.41 -10.49
C GLN A 160 8.17 -21.48 -10.47
N GLU A 161 7.38 -21.53 -9.39
CA GLU A 161 6.20 -22.38 -9.39
C GLU A 161 5.30 -21.86 -10.51
N GLU A 162 5.25 -22.61 -11.62
CA GLU A 162 4.24 -22.39 -12.66
C GLU A 162 2.87 -22.51 -12.00
N SER A 163 2.09 -21.43 -12.06
CA SER A 163 0.72 -21.44 -11.55
C SER A 163 -0.10 -22.49 -12.28
N LEU A 164 -1.17 -22.98 -11.66
CA LEU A 164 -2.04 -23.99 -12.29
C LEU A 164 -2.55 -23.53 -13.66
N GLN A 165 -2.82 -22.23 -13.82
CA GLN A 165 -3.28 -21.63 -15.07
C GLN A 165 -2.17 -21.56 -16.13
N ASP A 166 -0.91 -21.43 -15.73
CA ASP A 166 0.23 -21.50 -16.64
C ASP A 166 0.39 -22.90 -17.25
N ARG A 167 -0.14 -23.94 -16.60
CA ARG A 167 -0.07 -25.33 -17.08
C ARG A 167 -1.19 -25.70 -18.04
N VAL A 168 -2.21 -24.84 -18.17
CA VAL A 168 -3.36 -25.05 -19.06
C VAL A 168 -2.94 -24.83 -20.51
N THR A 169 -3.38 -25.73 -21.37
CA THR A 169 -2.97 -25.80 -22.80
C THR A 169 -4.09 -25.46 -23.77
N TRP A 170 -5.36 -25.62 -23.36
CA TRP A 170 -6.53 -25.22 -24.13
C TRP A 170 -7.77 -25.07 -23.25
N LEU A 171 -8.78 -24.37 -23.77
CA LEU A 171 -10.04 -24.08 -23.09
C LEU A 171 -11.21 -24.62 -23.92
N GLU A 172 -12.27 -25.11 -23.26
CA GLU A 172 -13.50 -25.59 -23.91
C GLU A 172 -14.74 -24.94 -23.31
N GLY A 173 -15.54 -24.28 -24.15
CA GLY A 173 -16.80 -23.64 -23.77
C GLY A 173 -18.00 -24.57 -23.92
N TYR A 174 -18.82 -24.68 -22.88
CA TYR A 174 -20.05 -25.44 -22.80
C TYR A 174 -21.23 -24.53 -22.43
N ARG A 175 -22.45 -25.05 -22.59
CA ARG A 175 -23.67 -24.48 -22.03
C ARG A 175 -24.27 -25.48 -21.06
N ASP A 176 -24.51 -25.07 -19.83
CA ASP A 176 -25.18 -25.92 -18.86
C ASP A 176 -26.71 -25.85 -18.98
N GLU A 177 -27.40 -26.68 -18.19
CA GLU A 177 -28.87 -26.81 -18.18
C GLU A 177 -29.58 -25.49 -17.84
N ASN A 178 -28.90 -24.59 -17.11
CA ASN A 178 -29.40 -23.27 -16.74
C ASN A 178 -29.04 -22.19 -17.77
N LYS A 179 -28.55 -22.59 -18.96
CA LYS A 179 -28.07 -21.69 -20.01
C LYS A 179 -26.93 -20.78 -19.53
N LYS A 180 -26.13 -21.20 -18.56
CA LYS A 180 -24.86 -20.53 -18.20
C LYS A 180 -23.75 -21.01 -19.12
N THR A 181 -22.76 -20.15 -19.32
CA THR A 181 -21.58 -20.52 -20.11
C THR A 181 -20.56 -21.13 -19.17
N VAL A 182 -20.07 -22.33 -19.47
CA VAL A 182 -19.08 -23.02 -18.66
C VAL A 182 -17.79 -23.13 -19.48
N VAL A 183 -16.66 -22.69 -18.95
CA VAL A 183 -15.34 -22.81 -19.61
C VAL A 183 -14.52 -23.83 -18.84
N VAL A 184 -14.19 -24.95 -19.48
CA VAL A 184 -13.33 -25.99 -18.92
C VAL A 184 -11.90 -25.75 -19.38
N ALA A 185 -10.98 -25.63 -18.42
CA ALA A 185 -9.56 -25.45 -18.66
C ALA A 185 -8.83 -26.79 -18.62
N TRP A 186 -8.14 -27.12 -19.70
CA TRP A 186 -7.54 -28.43 -19.91
C TRP A 186 -6.02 -28.35 -19.97
N GLN A 187 -5.37 -29.32 -19.30
CA GLN A 187 -3.98 -29.65 -19.54
C GLN A 187 -3.92 -31.05 -20.14
N GLY A 188 -3.65 -31.13 -21.45
CA GLY A 188 -3.82 -32.38 -22.18
C GLY A 188 -5.28 -32.85 -22.15
N GLY A 189 -5.52 -34.08 -21.67
CA GLY A 189 -6.85 -34.69 -21.52
C GLY A 189 -7.43 -34.60 -20.10
N GLU A 190 -6.76 -33.89 -19.18
CA GLU A 190 -7.22 -33.73 -17.80
C GLU A 190 -7.82 -32.35 -17.57
N VAL A 191 -8.95 -32.33 -16.85
CA VAL A 191 -9.58 -31.09 -16.38
C VAL A 191 -8.74 -30.50 -15.26
N ARG A 192 -8.36 -29.23 -15.40
CA ARG A 192 -7.65 -28.47 -14.36
C ARG A 192 -8.56 -27.53 -13.61
N GLU A 193 -9.41 -26.81 -14.32
CA GLU A 193 -10.41 -25.92 -13.73
C GLU A 193 -11.70 -25.98 -14.56
N ILE A 194 -12.84 -25.79 -13.91
CA ILE A 194 -14.14 -25.62 -14.58
C ILE A 194 -14.70 -24.28 -14.13
N LEU A 195 -14.75 -23.31 -15.02
CA LEU A 195 -15.28 -21.98 -14.78
C LEU A 195 -16.74 -21.91 -15.20
N THR A 196 -17.63 -21.31 -14.43
CA THR A 196 -19.03 -21.06 -14.81
C THR A 196 -19.28 -19.56 -14.84
N LEU A 197 -19.50 -18.99 -16.01
CA LEU A 197 -19.82 -17.58 -16.19
C LEU A 197 -21.29 -17.36 -15.83
N GLU A 198 -21.49 -16.61 -14.75
CA GLU A 198 -22.81 -16.34 -14.17
C GLU A 198 -23.67 -15.41 -15.04
N LYS A 199 -23.03 -14.61 -15.91
CA LYS A 199 -23.66 -13.92 -17.03
C LYS A 199 -22.84 -14.08 -18.30
N PHE A 200 -23.54 -14.14 -19.44
CA PHE A 200 -22.90 -14.19 -20.74
C PHE A 200 -22.67 -12.78 -21.28
N ASP A 201 -21.48 -12.23 -21.02
CA ASP A 201 -20.99 -11.01 -21.65
C ASP A 201 -19.60 -11.27 -22.25
N LYS A 202 -19.33 -10.69 -23.42
CA LYS A 202 -18.02 -10.78 -24.10
C LYS A 202 -16.89 -10.25 -23.22
N GLU A 203 -17.18 -9.28 -22.35
CA GLU A 203 -16.21 -8.75 -21.37
C GLU A 203 -15.71 -9.80 -20.38
N TYR A 204 -16.52 -10.80 -20.03
CA TYR A 204 -16.11 -11.85 -19.07
C TYR A 204 -15.06 -12.76 -19.67
N LEU A 205 -15.25 -13.18 -20.93
CA LEU A 205 -14.26 -13.99 -21.64
C LEU A 205 -12.96 -13.21 -21.87
N ALA A 206 -13.04 -11.89 -22.12
CA ALA A 206 -11.88 -11.01 -22.21
C ALA A 206 -11.07 -10.93 -20.90
N ASN A 207 -11.71 -11.13 -19.74
CA ASN A 207 -11.04 -11.20 -18.44
C ASN A 207 -10.52 -12.61 -18.10
N VAL A 208 -11.16 -13.66 -18.65
CA VAL A 208 -10.81 -15.06 -18.38
C VAL A 208 -9.62 -15.52 -19.23
N PHE A 209 -9.59 -15.21 -20.53
CA PHE A 209 -8.55 -15.72 -21.42
C PHE A 209 -7.11 -15.27 -21.07
N PRO A 210 -6.86 -14.02 -20.64
CA PRO A 210 -5.51 -13.59 -20.24
C PRO A 210 -4.94 -14.36 -19.04
N LEU A 211 -5.77 -15.05 -18.27
CA LEU A 211 -5.35 -15.87 -17.11
C LEU A 211 -4.62 -17.14 -17.57
N TYR A 212 -4.94 -17.66 -18.76
CA TYR A 212 -4.41 -18.91 -19.31
C TYR A 212 -3.43 -18.62 -20.44
N LYS A 213 -2.30 -17.98 -20.12
CA LYS A 213 -1.33 -17.47 -21.11
C LYS A 213 -0.80 -18.54 -22.09
N ASN A 214 -0.82 -19.80 -21.68
CA ASN A 214 -0.33 -20.94 -22.46
C ASN A 214 -1.46 -21.71 -23.17
N ALA A 215 -2.73 -21.32 -22.96
CA ALA A 215 -3.86 -21.89 -23.66
C ALA A 215 -3.89 -21.41 -25.11
N ARG A 216 -3.65 -22.31 -26.06
CA ARG A 216 -3.50 -21.94 -27.48
C ARG A 216 -4.83 -21.83 -28.22
N PHE A 217 -5.87 -22.48 -27.72
CA PHE A 217 -7.16 -22.56 -28.39
C PHE A 217 -8.31 -22.50 -27.39
N PHE A 218 -9.41 -21.90 -27.84
CA PHE A 218 -10.72 -21.96 -27.20
C PHE A 218 -11.69 -22.61 -28.19
N VAL A 219 -12.32 -23.72 -27.81
CA VAL A 219 -13.27 -24.45 -28.64
C VAL A 219 -14.64 -24.51 -27.97
N ILE A 220 -15.72 -24.53 -28.74
CA ILE A 220 -17.08 -24.67 -28.20
C ILE A 220 -17.47 -26.15 -28.30
N ALA A 221 -17.83 -26.75 -27.18
CA ALA A 221 -18.30 -28.12 -27.10
C ALA A 221 -19.63 -28.29 -27.87
N PRO A 222 -19.85 -29.43 -28.53
CA PRO A 222 -21.15 -29.77 -29.12
C PRO A 222 -22.28 -29.74 -28.08
N ALA A 223 -23.49 -29.37 -28.49
CA ALA A 223 -24.63 -29.16 -27.59
C ALA A 223 -24.95 -30.36 -26.67
N ASN A 224 -24.66 -31.59 -27.12
CA ASN A 224 -24.96 -32.82 -26.38
C ASN A 224 -23.74 -33.37 -25.62
N LYS A 225 -22.59 -32.70 -25.67
CA LYS A 225 -21.39 -33.16 -24.95
C LYS A 225 -21.57 -32.85 -23.46
N PRO A 226 -21.52 -33.86 -22.57
CA PRO A 226 -21.65 -33.61 -21.13
C PRO A 226 -20.48 -32.76 -20.64
N ILE A 227 -20.78 -31.85 -19.71
CA ILE A 227 -19.76 -31.07 -19.00
C ILE A 227 -19.03 -32.04 -18.07
N PRO A 228 -17.68 -32.10 -18.08
CA PRO A 228 -16.91 -32.92 -17.16
C PRO A 228 -17.30 -32.68 -15.69
N ALA A 229 -17.26 -33.73 -14.88
CA ALA A 229 -17.48 -33.62 -13.43
C ALA A 229 -16.28 -32.95 -12.76
N GLY A 230 -16.54 -32.06 -11.81
CA GLY A 230 -15.50 -31.33 -11.08
C GLY A 230 -16.07 -30.14 -10.34
N GLU A 231 -15.26 -29.55 -9.46
CA GLU A 231 -15.61 -28.31 -8.78
C GLU A 231 -15.77 -27.18 -9.81
N ARG A 232 -16.91 -26.50 -9.77
CA ARG A 232 -17.22 -25.38 -10.65
C ARG A 232 -16.91 -24.07 -9.94
N ILE A 233 -16.02 -23.30 -10.53
CA ILE A 233 -15.62 -21.96 -10.10
C ILE A 233 -16.55 -20.96 -10.79
N SER A 234 -17.44 -20.31 -10.04
CA SER A 234 -18.31 -19.27 -10.60
C SER A 234 -17.53 -17.99 -10.91
N ILE A 235 -17.52 -17.59 -12.17
CA ILE A 235 -16.99 -16.32 -12.66
C ILE A 235 -18.14 -15.33 -12.73
N PHE A 236 -18.16 -14.45 -11.73
CA PHE A 236 -18.96 -13.24 -11.72
C PHE A 236 -18.21 -12.13 -12.46
N GLY A 237 -18.94 -11.26 -13.14
CA GLY A 237 -18.33 -10.09 -13.76
C GLY A 237 -17.94 -9.12 -12.69
N ILE A 238 -17.00 -8.25 -13.03
CA ILE A 238 -16.63 -7.13 -12.17
C ILE A 238 -17.90 -6.39 -11.72
N SER A 239 -18.93 -6.26 -12.57
CA SER A 239 -20.22 -5.65 -12.24
C SER A 239 -21.16 -6.48 -11.33
N ASP A 240 -20.98 -7.80 -11.20
CA ASP A 240 -21.88 -8.69 -10.45
C ASP A 240 -21.33 -9.11 -9.07
N ILE A 241 -20.03 -8.97 -8.84
CA ILE A 241 -19.44 -9.06 -7.47
C ILE A 241 -19.95 -7.89 -6.61
N PHE A 242 -20.36 -6.77 -7.24
CA PHE A 242 -20.90 -5.59 -6.57
C PHE A 242 -22.44 -5.55 -6.52
N LYS A 243 -23.13 -6.68 -6.76
CA LYS A 243 -24.56 -6.76 -6.39
C LYS A 243 -24.70 -6.97 -4.89
N LYS A 244 -25.14 -5.91 -4.23
CA LYS A 244 -25.76 -5.82 -2.91
C LYS A 244 -26.21 -7.18 -2.32
N GLY A 245 -25.46 -7.73 -1.35
CA GLY A 245 -26.00 -8.66 -0.34
C GLY A 245 -25.62 -10.16 -0.32
N GLN A 246 -24.60 -10.67 -1.05
CA GLN A 246 -24.17 -12.07 -0.89
C GLN A 246 -22.65 -12.24 -0.67
N THR A 247 -22.28 -12.71 0.53
CA THR A 247 -20.91 -13.11 0.90
C THR A 247 -20.55 -14.45 0.23
N PRO A 248 -19.44 -14.54 -0.53
CA PRO A 248 -18.92 -15.82 -1.04
C PRO A 248 -18.65 -16.80 0.10
N SER A 249 -18.89 -18.10 -0.10
CA SER A 249 -18.61 -19.14 0.89
C SER A 249 -17.11 -19.41 1.04
N LEU A 250 -16.64 -19.57 2.28
CA LEU A 250 -15.28 -20.05 2.58
C LEU A 250 -15.33 -21.47 3.12
N ASN A 251 -14.73 -22.40 2.38
CA ASN A 251 -14.76 -23.83 2.69
C ASN A 251 -13.52 -24.33 3.45
N ARG A 252 -12.49 -23.49 3.60
CA ARG A 252 -11.26 -23.80 4.34
C ARG A 252 -10.59 -22.54 4.86
N VAL A 253 -9.74 -22.69 5.88
CA VAL A 253 -8.91 -21.58 6.35
C VAL A 253 -7.79 -21.30 5.34
N LEU A 254 -7.60 -20.04 4.97
CA LEU A 254 -6.50 -19.63 4.08
C LEU A 254 -5.31 -19.15 4.90
N VAL A 255 -4.11 -19.57 4.50
CA VAL A 255 -2.84 -19.24 5.15
C VAL A 255 -1.77 -19.04 4.08
N ARG A 256 -0.60 -18.56 4.47
CA ARG A 256 0.57 -18.52 3.59
C ARG A 256 0.82 -19.88 2.93
N GLY A 257 0.89 -19.89 1.60
CA GLY A 257 1.03 -21.10 0.78
C GLY A 257 -0.30 -21.70 0.29
N SER A 258 -1.45 -21.24 0.78
CA SER A 258 -2.75 -21.57 0.15
C SER A 258 -2.77 -21.11 -1.30
N GLN A 259 -3.37 -21.90 -2.17
CA GLN A 259 -3.54 -21.57 -3.59
C GLN A 259 -4.95 -21.94 -4.04
N GLY A 260 -5.53 -21.15 -4.95
CA GLY A 260 -6.84 -21.45 -5.54
C GLY A 260 -7.75 -20.23 -5.60
N GLU A 261 -8.98 -20.49 -6.03
CA GLU A 261 -9.96 -19.45 -6.32
C GLU A 261 -10.36 -18.62 -5.09
N ASP A 262 -10.43 -19.24 -3.92
CA ASP A 262 -10.66 -18.58 -2.64
C ASP A 262 -9.56 -17.53 -2.33
N VAL A 263 -8.30 -17.84 -2.64
CA VAL A 263 -7.20 -16.89 -2.52
C VAL A 263 -7.29 -15.77 -3.56
N ARG A 264 -7.74 -16.06 -4.78
CA ARG A 264 -7.97 -15.04 -5.82
C ARG A 264 -9.05 -14.05 -5.39
N ILE A 265 -10.17 -14.56 -4.90
CA ILE A 265 -11.30 -13.78 -4.39
C ILE A 265 -10.85 -12.90 -3.21
N LEU A 266 -10.04 -13.44 -2.30
CA LEU A 266 -9.40 -12.69 -1.23
C LEU A 266 -8.52 -11.54 -1.75
N GLN A 267 -7.61 -11.82 -2.68
CA GLN A 267 -6.69 -10.82 -3.24
C GLN A 267 -7.42 -9.70 -3.98
N VAL A 268 -8.46 -10.04 -4.75
CA VAL A 268 -9.34 -9.07 -5.41
C VAL A 268 -10.00 -8.20 -4.34
N ARG A 269 -10.61 -8.82 -3.33
CA ARG A 269 -11.34 -8.08 -2.30
C ARG A 269 -10.42 -7.19 -1.47
N LEU A 270 -9.25 -7.68 -1.06
CA LEU A 270 -8.24 -6.88 -0.37
C LEU A 270 -7.72 -5.74 -1.25
N LYS A 271 -7.63 -5.93 -2.57
CA LYS A 271 -7.23 -4.88 -3.51
C LYS A 271 -8.32 -3.82 -3.64
N ASP A 272 -9.58 -4.23 -3.75
CA ASP A 272 -10.73 -3.31 -3.79
C ASP A 272 -10.87 -2.51 -2.49
N LEU A 273 -10.53 -3.14 -1.36
CA LEU A 273 -10.48 -2.50 -0.04
C LEU A 273 -9.17 -1.70 0.18
N GLY A 274 -8.25 -1.68 -0.78
CA GLY A 274 -7.01 -0.89 -0.73
C GLY A 274 -5.84 -1.51 0.03
N TYR A 275 -5.98 -2.73 0.56
CA TYR A 275 -4.95 -3.43 1.32
C TYR A 275 -3.93 -4.18 0.44
N PHE A 276 -4.29 -4.59 -0.78
CA PHE A 276 -3.44 -5.43 -1.63
C PHE A 276 -2.96 -4.70 -2.90
N THR A 277 -1.64 -4.52 -3.01
CA THR A 277 -0.98 -3.88 -4.17
C THR A 277 -0.26 -4.88 -5.08
N GLY A 278 -0.36 -6.17 -4.77
CA GLY A 278 0.25 -7.26 -5.52
C GLY A 278 -0.52 -7.65 -6.80
N LYS A 279 0.05 -8.59 -7.54
CA LYS A 279 -0.64 -9.25 -8.65
C LYS A 279 -1.69 -10.21 -8.07
N ILE A 280 -2.88 -10.24 -8.65
CA ILE A 280 -3.87 -11.28 -8.35
C ILE A 280 -3.42 -12.54 -9.09
N ASP A 281 -2.89 -13.49 -8.35
CA ASP A 281 -2.23 -14.69 -8.88
C ASP A 281 -2.76 -15.98 -8.24
N ALA A 282 -3.81 -15.88 -7.42
CA ALA A 282 -4.43 -17.01 -6.71
C ALA A 282 -3.45 -17.72 -5.75
N PHE A 283 -2.32 -17.09 -5.41
CA PHE A 283 -1.32 -17.62 -4.49
C PHE A 283 -1.22 -16.77 -3.23
N PHE A 284 -1.36 -17.40 -2.07
CA PHE A 284 -1.28 -16.73 -0.78
C PHE A 284 0.20 -16.59 -0.39
N GLY A 285 0.89 -15.69 -1.09
CA GLY A 285 2.26 -15.31 -0.79
C GLY A 285 2.35 -14.17 0.24
N ASN A 286 3.57 -13.66 0.46
CA ASN A 286 3.82 -12.64 1.48
C ASN A 286 3.01 -11.36 1.29
N LYS A 287 2.85 -10.90 0.04
CA LYS A 287 2.05 -9.69 -0.25
C LYS A 287 0.58 -9.87 0.14
N THR A 288 0.03 -11.08 -0.02
CA THR A 288 -1.34 -11.42 0.37
C THR A 288 -1.45 -11.51 1.89
N GLU A 289 -0.45 -12.12 2.53
CA GLU A 289 -0.35 -12.23 3.99
C GLU A 289 -0.29 -10.88 4.69
N LEU A 290 0.56 -9.97 4.21
CA LEU A 290 0.63 -8.60 4.74
C LEU A 290 -0.69 -7.86 4.55
N ALA A 291 -1.32 -7.95 3.38
CA ALA A 291 -2.63 -7.35 3.13
C ALA A 291 -3.73 -7.90 4.07
N VAL A 292 -3.68 -9.20 4.41
CA VAL A 292 -4.59 -9.82 5.38
C VAL A 292 -4.31 -9.34 6.80
N ILE A 293 -3.04 -9.23 7.18
CA ILE A 293 -2.65 -8.72 8.50
C ILE A 293 -3.12 -7.27 8.65
N ASP A 294 -2.88 -6.42 7.65
CA ASP A 294 -3.30 -5.02 7.62
C ASP A 294 -4.84 -4.92 7.71
N PHE A 295 -5.58 -5.72 6.93
CA PHE A 295 -7.04 -5.79 7.02
C PHE A 295 -7.51 -6.23 8.42
N LYS A 296 -6.91 -7.28 9.01
CA LYS A 296 -7.34 -7.79 10.31
C LYS A 296 -7.02 -6.83 11.46
N GLN A 297 -5.92 -6.09 11.36
CA GLN A 297 -5.58 -5.02 12.30
C GLN A 297 -6.64 -3.90 12.27
N ASP A 298 -7.21 -3.60 11.09
CA ASP A 298 -8.23 -2.57 10.92
C ASP A 298 -9.63 -2.98 11.46
N TYR A 299 -9.95 -4.28 11.50
CA TYR A 299 -11.31 -4.74 11.82
C TYR A 299 -11.47 -5.60 13.09
N PHE A 300 -10.39 -6.18 13.63
CA PHE A 300 -10.48 -7.11 14.78
C PHE A 300 -9.73 -6.64 16.05
N PHE A 301 -9.08 -5.47 16.04
CA PHE A 301 -8.46 -4.83 17.22
C PHE A 301 -7.56 -5.76 18.08
N ASN A 302 -6.85 -6.71 17.47
CA ASN A 302 -6.10 -7.73 18.20
C ASN A 302 -4.60 -7.68 17.89
N ASN A 303 -3.76 -7.61 18.94
CA ASN A 303 -2.28 -7.55 18.87
C ASN A 303 -1.61 -8.87 18.43
N ASN A 304 -2.36 -9.80 17.82
CA ASN A 304 -1.90 -11.07 17.27
C ASN A 304 -2.63 -11.36 15.95
N ALA A 305 -2.62 -10.43 15.00
CA ALA A 305 -3.15 -10.69 13.66
C ALA A 305 -2.19 -11.64 12.93
N ASP A 306 -2.42 -12.94 13.05
CA ASP A 306 -1.77 -13.93 12.20
C ASP A 306 -2.21 -13.74 10.74
N GLY A 307 -1.37 -14.15 9.79
CA GLY A 307 -1.63 -14.08 8.34
C GLY A 307 -2.74 -15.00 7.82
N THR A 308 -3.65 -15.42 8.70
CA THR A 308 -4.65 -16.46 8.48
C THR A 308 -6.02 -15.85 8.19
N VAL A 309 -6.74 -16.36 7.20
CA VAL A 309 -8.12 -15.99 6.89
C VAL A 309 -9.04 -17.16 7.25
N ASN A 310 -9.66 -17.07 8.42
CA ASN A 310 -10.71 -17.97 8.88
C ASN A 310 -12.10 -17.45 8.48
N LEU A 311 -13.16 -18.21 8.78
CA LEU A 311 -14.54 -17.84 8.43
C LEU A 311 -14.95 -16.46 8.97
N THR A 312 -14.50 -16.08 10.18
CA THR A 312 -14.77 -14.77 10.78
C THR A 312 -14.11 -13.63 9.99
N THR A 313 -12.84 -13.79 9.64
CA THR A 313 -12.10 -12.83 8.79
C THR A 313 -12.74 -12.74 7.42
N TRP A 314 -13.16 -13.88 6.89
CA TRP A 314 -13.81 -13.97 5.59
C TRP A 314 -15.13 -13.23 5.59
N GLN A 315 -16.06 -13.55 6.49
CA GLN A 315 -17.34 -12.84 6.61
C GLN A 315 -17.17 -11.31 6.72
N LYS A 316 -16.10 -10.85 7.38
CA LYS A 316 -15.81 -9.43 7.53
C LYS A 316 -15.34 -8.74 6.24
N LEU A 317 -14.69 -9.46 5.34
CA LEU A 317 -14.26 -8.94 4.02
C LEU A 317 -15.47 -8.62 3.12
N TRP A 318 -16.58 -9.35 3.22
CA TRP A 318 -17.70 -9.27 2.26
C TRP A 318 -19.03 -8.68 2.79
N GLY A 319 -19.18 -8.42 4.09
CA GLY A 319 -20.45 -7.91 4.63
C GLY A 319 -20.84 -6.50 4.17
N GLU A 320 -22.15 -6.25 3.96
CA GLU A 320 -22.76 -4.91 3.97
C GLU A 320 -23.31 -4.56 5.38
N GLU A 321 -22.73 -3.51 5.98
CA GLU A 321 -23.22 -2.58 7.05
C GLU A 321 -23.60 -3.12 8.46
N PRO A 322 -23.45 -2.34 9.58
CA PRO A 322 -23.36 -0.87 9.72
C PRO A 322 -21.98 -0.36 10.17
N ALA A 323 -21.86 0.97 10.27
CA ALA A 323 -20.88 1.64 11.15
C ALA A 323 -20.69 0.85 12.45
N PRO A 324 -19.50 0.89 13.08
CA PRO A 324 -19.33 0.31 14.41
C PRO A 324 -20.51 0.75 15.26
N VAL A 325 -21.18 -0.20 15.91
CA VAL A 325 -22.13 0.10 16.97
C VAL A 325 -21.30 0.70 18.11
N LEU A 326 -20.92 1.96 17.95
CA LEU A 326 -20.92 2.87 19.08
C LEU A 326 -22.39 2.91 19.46
N SER A 327 -22.66 2.48 20.69
CA SER A 327 -23.91 2.71 21.37
C SER A 327 -24.45 4.07 20.94
N THR A 328 -25.55 4.08 20.19
CA THR A 328 -26.35 5.30 20.02
C THR A 328 -26.54 5.87 21.41
N PRO A 329 -26.08 7.11 21.69
CA PRO A 329 -26.60 7.84 22.82
C PRO A 329 -28.13 7.76 22.72
N PRO A 330 -28.84 7.34 23.77
CA PRO A 330 -30.29 7.36 23.75
C PRO A 330 -30.72 8.81 23.50
N GLY A 331 -31.33 9.04 22.33
CA GLY A 331 -32.02 10.27 21.95
C GLY A 331 -31.14 11.53 21.88
N THR A 332 -30.73 11.91 20.68
CA THR A 332 -30.68 13.34 20.33
C THR A 332 -31.46 13.58 19.04
N THR A 333 -32.49 14.40 19.17
CA THR A 333 -33.29 14.96 18.09
C THR A 333 -32.37 15.60 17.04
N GLY A 334 -32.60 15.28 15.75
CA GLY A 334 -31.85 15.67 14.56
C GLY A 334 -30.90 16.87 14.64
N LYS A 335 -29.61 16.60 14.94
CA LYS A 335 -28.52 17.57 14.79
C LYS A 335 -27.61 17.19 13.63
N ASN A 336 -27.10 18.21 12.93
CA ASN A 336 -26.06 18.06 11.92
C ASN A 336 -24.70 18.35 12.57
N TYR A 337 -23.73 17.47 12.38
CA TYR A 337 -22.41 17.60 12.99
C TYR A 337 -21.34 16.87 12.19
N LEU A 338 -20.09 17.21 12.45
CA LEU A 338 -18.92 16.48 11.99
C LEU A 338 -18.34 15.65 13.14
N LEU A 339 -17.81 14.48 12.82
CA LEU A 339 -17.12 13.61 13.78
C LEU A 339 -15.74 13.23 13.23
N LEU A 340 -14.69 13.63 13.92
CA LEU A 340 -13.31 13.29 13.62
C LEU A 340 -12.86 12.11 14.48
N THR A 341 -12.47 11.01 13.84
CA THR A 341 -11.98 9.80 14.53
C THR A 341 -10.67 9.30 13.95
N LYS A 342 -9.87 8.68 14.80
CA LYS A 342 -8.57 8.12 14.42
C LYS A 342 -8.75 6.77 13.72
N THR A 343 -7.99 6.54 12.65
CA THR A 343 -7.75 5.19 12.12
C THR A 343 -6.35 4.70 12.50
N ASN A 344 -6.10 3.41 12.35
CA ASN A 344 -4.77 2.84 12.56
C ASN A 344 -3.89 2.91 11.31
N ARG A 345 -4.45 3.32 10.16
CA ARG A 345 -3.70 3.52 8.93
C ARG A 345 -2.83 4.76 9.04
N GLN A 346 -1.61 4.65 8.57
CA GLN A 346 -0.76 5.81 8.26
C GLN A 346 -0.60 5.91 6.75
N ASP A 347 -0.65 7.12 6.23
CA ASP A 347 -0.33 7.37 4.83
C ASP A 347 1.16 7.14 4.56
N VAL A 348 1.56 7.26 3.29
CA VAL A 348 2.94 7.06 2.84
C VAL A 348 3.96 8.02 3.47
N TYR A 349 3.50 9.04 4.19
CA TYR A 349 4.32 10.02 4.88
C TYR A 349 4.36 9.82 6.39
N GLY A 350 3.66 8.80 6.91
CA GLY A 350 3.58 8.50 8.33
C GLY A 350 2.56 9.36 9.08
N CYS A 351 1.69 10.08 8.36
CA CYS A 351 0.53 10.72 8.95
C CYS A 351 -0.57 9.68 9.17
N TYR A 352 -1.10 9.55 10.39
CA TYR A 352 -2.35 8.84 10.62
C TYR A 352 -3.44 9.41 9.72
N VAL A 353 -4.08 8.51 8.98
CA VAL A 353 -5.31 8.79 8.24
C VAL A 353 -6.44 8.84 9.26
N LEU A 354 -7.24 9.89 9.21
CA LEU A 354 -8.37 10.13 10.11
C LEU A 354 -9.65 10.14 9.29
N ASN A 355 -10.76 9.74 9.90
CA ASN A 355 -12.07 9.84 9.28
C ASN A 355 -12.73 11.13 9.75
N LEU A 356 -13.14 11.98 8.81
CA LEU A 356 -14.06 13.09 9.05
C LEU A 356 -15.44 12.68 8.54
N ASP A 357 -16.31 12.32 9.47
CA ASP A 357 -17.66 11.84 9.22
C ASP A 357 -18.65 12.98 9.22
N TYR A 358 -19.58 12.95 8.27
CA TYR A 358 -20.62 13.94 8.13
C TYR A 358 -21.98 13.36 8.51
N PHE A 359 -22.60 13.94 9.54
CA PHE A 359 -23.91 13.53 10.03
C PHE A 359 -24.98 14.57 9.69
N LYS A 360 -26.09 14.11 9.13
CA LYS A 360 -27.32 14.88 8.88
C LYS A 360 -28.46 14.29 9.68
N ASN A 361 -29.10 15.09 10.52
CA ASN A 361 -30.17 14.65 11.42
C ASN A 361 -29.78 13.41 12.27
N GLY A 362 -28.54 13.39 12.77
CA GLY A 362 -28.01 12.28 13.56
C GLY A 362 -27.69 11.00 12.78
N LYS A 363 -27.76 11.01 11.44
CA LYS A 363 -27.40 9.87 10.58
C LYS A 363 -26.15 10.16 9.77
N LEU A 364 -25.19 9.24 9.77
CA LEU A 364 -24.01 9.30 8.91
C LEU A 364 -24.47 9.37 7.45
N GLN A 365 -24.01 10.39 6.73
CA GLN A 365 -24.29 10.57 5.31
C GLN A 365 -23.08 10.22 4.46
N ASP A 366 -21.89 10.67 4.89
CA ASP A 366 -20.68 10.60 4.08
C ASP A 366 -19.41 10.68 4.95
N ARG A 367 -18.25 10.36 4.38
CA ARG A 367 -16.94 10.33 5.06
C ARG A 367 -15.83 10.79 4.13
N LEU A 368 -14.94 11.62 4.67
CA LEU A 368 -13.68 12.00 4.03
C LEU A 368 -12.50 11.46 4.85
N GLU A 369 -11.46 11.05 4.13
CA GLU A 369 -10.15 10.81 4.75
C GLU A 369 -9.39 12.12 4.86
N VAL A 370 -8.89 12.42 6.06
CA VAL A 370 -8.17 13.65 6.36
C VAL A 370 -6.92 13.34 7.19
N CYS A 371 -5.99 14.29 7.28
CA CYS A 371 -4.92 14.26 8.27
C CYS A 371 -5.07 15.38 9.29
N CYS A 372 -4.45 15.19 10.45
CA CYS A 372 -4.36 16.21 11.48
C CYS A 372 -3.09 16.02 12.30
N GLY A 373 -2.32 17.10 12.47
CA GLY A 373 -0.98 17.05 13.05
C GLY A 373 0.09 16.67 12.03
N ALA A 374 1.35 16.82 12.45
CA ALA A 374 2.51 16.59 11.61
C ALA A 374 3.01 15.13 11.70
N PRO A 375 3.60 14.58 10.63
CA PRO A 375 4.18 13.24 10.66
C PRO A 375 5.11 13.03 11.86
N GLY A 376 4.92 11.93 12.59
CA GLY A 376 5.72 11.61 13.79
C GLY A 376 5.46 12.51 15.02
N ARG A 377 4.53 13.47 14.94
CA ARG A 377 4.07 14.32 16.06
C ARG A 377 2.62 14.07 16.44
N GLN A 378 1.96 13.08 15.83
CA GLN A 378 0.54 12.77 16.06
C GLN A 378 0.29 12.03 17.37
N PHE A 379 0.54 12.69 18.48
CA PHE A 379 0.14 12.23 19.80
C PHE A 379 -1.28 12.71 20.08
N PHE A 380 -2.23 11.76 20.09
CA PHE A 380 -3.63 12.02 20.35
C PHE A 380 -3.83 12.22 21.85
N ARG A 381 -4.38 13.37 22.25
CA ARG A 381 -4.44 13.80 23.65
C ARG A 381 -5.82 14.35 24.00
N THR A 382 -6.13 14.35 25.29
CA THR A 382 -7.24 15.14 25.83
C THR A 382 -6.86 16.63 25.85
N ALA A 383 -7.84 17.53 25.94
CA ALA A 383 -7.58 18.97 25.98
C ALA A 383 -6.63 19.41 27.09
N ALA A 384 -6.73 18.80 28.28
CA ALA A 384 -5.85 19.10 29.42
C ALA A 384 -4.38 18.69 29.19
N GLN A 385 -4.14 17.69 28.33
CA GLN A 385 -2.81 17.16 28.05
C GLN A 385 -2.17 17.76 26.79
N SER A 386 -2.99 18.31 25.89
CA SER A 386 -2.52 18.98 24.68
C SER A 386 -1.84 20.31 25.00
N ARG A 387 -0.83 20.68 24.21
CA ARG A 387 -0.07 21.93 24.35
C ARG A 387 -0.02 22.70 23.04
N ALA A 388 0.14 24.02 23.11
CA ALA A 388 0.32 24.86 21.94
C ALA A 388 1.62 24.51 21.18
N MET A 389 1.65 24.76 19.86
CA MET A 389 2.85 24.64 19.00
C MET A 389 3.51 23.24 18.94
N THR A 390 2.83 22.18 19.36
CA THR A 390 3.42 20.82 19.35
C THR A 390 3.36 20.12 18.00
N GLY A 391 2.55 20.62 17.06
CA GLY A 391 2.22 19.91 15.83
C GLY A 391 1.39 18.65 16.03
N GLU A 392 0.85 18.45 17.24
CA GLU A 392 -0.09 17.37 17.56
C GLU A 392 -1.46 17.60 16.90
N PRO A 393 -2.28 16.54 16.74
CA PRO A 393 -3.64 16.66 16.25
C PRO A 393 -4.51 17.48 17.22
N LEU A 394 -5.72 17.86 16.79
CA LEU A 394 -6.69 18.49 17.70
C LEU A 394 -6.85 17.62 18.95
N PRO A 395 -6.87 18.19 20.17
CA PRO A 395 -7.26 17.43 21.34
C PRO A 395 -8.69 16.92 21.25
N GLU A 396 -8.93 15.81 21.92
CA GLU A 396 -10.26 15.24 22.11
C GLU A 396 -11.20 16.25 22.78
N GLY A 397 -12.42 16.36 22.26
CA GLY A 397 -13.43 17.28 22.74
C GLY A 397 -14.36 17.78 21.63
N LYS A 398 -15.19 18.75 21.97
CA LYS A 398 -16.13 19.40 21.08
C LYS A 398 -15.58 20.74 20.64
N TRP A 399 -15.71 21.00 19.35
CA TRP A 399 -15.27 22.21 18.67
C TRP A 399 -16.45 22.84 17.93
N TYR A 400 -16.42 24.16 17.83
CA TYR A 400 -17.33 24.95 17.01
C TYR A 400 -16.75 25.11 15.61
N VAL A 401 -17.57 24.90 14.58
CA VAL A 401 -17.19 25.09 13.18
C VAL A 401 -17.65 26.48 12.73
N ASN A 402 -16.68 27.37 12.48
CA ASN A 402 -16.97 28.74 12.02
C ASN A 402 -17.30 28.79 10.53
N ASP A 403 -17.57 29.99 10.04
CA ASP A 403 -17.88 30.23 8.63
C ASP A 403 -16.70 29.94 7.71
N ILE A 404 -17.03 29.59 6.46
CA ILE A 404 -16.06 29.40 5.38
C ILE A 404 -15.45 30.76 5.02
N ILE A 405 -14.12 30.85 5.04
CA ILE A 405 -13.37 32.05 4.68
C ILE A 405 -12.57 31.77 3.41
N TRP A 406 -12.82 32.59 2.38
CA TRP A 406 -12.10 32.54 1.11
C TRP A 406 -10.99 33.58 1.07
N ALA A 407 -9.80 33.19 0.61
CA ALA A 407 -8.67 34.12 0.45
C ALA A 407 -8.99 35.27 -0.52
N ASP A 408 -9.78 34.99 -1.55
CA ASP A 408 -10.26 35.98 -2.52
C ASP A 408 -11.57 36.68 -2.11
N GLY A 409 -12.15 36.32 -0.96
CA GLY A 409 -13.49 36.78 -0.55
C GLY A 409 -14.64 36.21 -1.40
N ARG A 410 -14.36 35.26 -2.30
CA ARG A 410 -15.33 34.59 -3.17
C ARG A 410 -14.93 33.14 -3.42
N ASP A 411 -15.89 32.32 -3.83
CA ASP A 411 -15.71 30.93 -4.22
C ASP A 411 -14.71 30.79 -5.38
N ASN A 412 -13.43 30.61 -5.04
CA ASN A 412 -12.36 30.47 -6.01
C ASN A 412 -11.31 29.46 -5.52
N TYR A 413 -11.56 28.18 -5.80
CA TYR A 413 -10.67 27.08 -5.42
C TYR A 413 -9.30 27.09 -6.12
N TYR A 414 -9.11 27.96 -7.12
CA TYR A 414 -7.86 28.09 -7.88
C TYR A 414 -7.31 29.53 -7.83
N GLY A 415 -7.78 30.31 -6.85
CA GLY A 415 -7.46 31.72 -6.67
C GLY A 415 -6.22 32.00 -5.84
N ASN A 416 -6.17 33.19 -5.24
CA ASN A 416 -5.13 33.48 -4.26
C ASN A 416 -5.25 32.54 -3.05
N ILE A 417 -4.15 32.38 -2.33
CA ILE A 417 -4.08 31.51 -1.15
C ILE A 417 -3.66 32.32 0.08
N PHE A 418 -4.10 31.89 1.26
CA PHE A 418 -3.61 32.46 2.52
C PHE A 418 -2.10 32.17 2.70
N GLN A 419 -1.34 33.16 3.19
CA GLN A 419 0.10 33.06 3.41
C GLN A 419 0.42 32.22 4.65
N SER A 420 0.27 30.90 4.53
CA SER A 420 0.54 29.92 5.61
C SER A 420 0.39 28.45 5.17
N GLY A 421 0.20 28.15 3.87
CA GLY A 421 -0.02 26.78 3.38
C GLY A 421 -1.45 26.27 3.57
N ILE A 422 -2.38 27.17 3.90
CA ILE A 422 -3.80 26.90 4.17
C ILE A 422 -4.63 26.84 2.87
N GLY A 423 -4.04 27.22 1.73
CA GLY A 423 -4.71 27.18 0.43
C GLY A 423 -5.73 28.32 0.26
N PRO A 424 -6.67 28.21 -0.69
CA PRO A 424 -7.56 29.31 -1.08
C PRO A 424 -8.77 29.50 -0.15
N VAL A 425 -8.97 28.59 0.79
CA VAL A 425 -10.16 28.53 1.64
C VAL A 425 -9.84 27.83 2.97
N THR A 426 -10.41 28.37 4.04
CA THR A 426 -10.23 27.86 5.40
C THR A 426 -11.52 27.94 6.21
N VAL A 427 -11.61 27.11 7.26
CA VAL A 427 -12.75 27.05 8.18
C VAL A 427 -12.22 27.04 9.62
N PRO A 428 -12.24 28.17 10.34
CA PRO A 428 -11.71 28.23 11.71
C PRO A 428 -12.49 27.35 12.70
N LEU A 429 -11.78 26.82 13.69
CA LEU A 429 -12.33 25.96 14.73
C LEU A 429 -12.05 26.52 16.14
N ASP A 430 -13.09 26.61 16.96
CA ASP A 430 -12.98 27.04 18.35
C ASP A 430 -13.26 25.88 19.31
N TYR A 431 -12.39 25.67 20.29
CA TYR A 431 -12.61 24.62 21.29
C TYR A 431 -13.72 25.03 22.26
N LEU A 432 -14.65 24.11 22.54
CA LEU A 432 -15.78 24.35 23.45
C LEU A 432 -15.61 23.61 24.78
N GLU A 433 -15.44 22.29 24.76
CA GLU A 433 -15.50 21.45 25.97
C GLU A 433 -14.94 20.03 25.73
N PRO A 434 -14.51 19.29 26.78
CA PRO A 434 -14.48 19.68 28.19
C PRO A 434 -13.27 20.53 28.59
N GLY A 435 -13.46 21.40 29.61
CA GLY A 435 -12.39 22.23 30.15
C GLY A 435 -11.87 23.26 29.15
N THR A 436 -10.57 23.55 29.21
CA THR A 436 -9.91 24.48 28.27
C THR A 436 -8.75 23.79 27.58
N THR A 437 -8.32 24.34 26.45
CA THR A 437 -7.12 23.91 25.74
C THR A 437 -6.23 25.10 25.45
N GLU A 438 -4.93 24.86 25.39
CA GLU A 438 -3.95 25.85 24.92
C GLU A 438 -3.91 25.95 23.38
N ARG A 439 -4.65 25.08 22.68
CA ARG A 439 -4.73 25.10 21.21
C ARG A 439 -5.59 26.26 20.73
N SER A 440 -5.05 27.04 19.80
CA SER A 440 -5.71 28.16 19.14
C SER A 440 -5.23 28.25 17.69
N ALA A 441 -5.90 29.06 16.88
CA ALA A 441 -5.61 29.20 15.44
C ALA A 441 -5.62 27.84 14.70
N ILE A 442 -6.63 27.02 15.00
CA ILE A 442 -6.85 25.71 14.38
C ILE A 442 -7.97 25.86 13.36
N GLU A 443 -7.80 25.27 12.18
CA GLU A 443 -8.73 25.41 11.07
C GLU A 443 -8.91 24.09 10.30
N ILE A 444 -9.91 24.02 9.42
CA ILE A 444 -10.03 22.99 8.39
C ILE A 444 -9.67 23.58 7.04
N HIS A 445 -8.66 23.01 6.39
CA HIS A 445 -8.18 23.48 5.10
C HIS A 445 -7.72 22.33 4.20
N ILE A 446 -7.19 22.63 3.02
CA ILE A 446 -6.53 21.62 2.18
C ILE A 446 -5.08 21.46 2.61
N ASP A 447 -4.55 20.23 2.62
CA ASP A 447 -3.14 19.95 2.89
C ASP A 447 -2.29 20.41 1.69
N TRP A 448 -2.16 21.72 1.52
CA TRP A 448 -1.40 22.29 0.43
C TRP A 448 0.10 21.95 0.55
N ASN A 449 0.57 21.69 1.77
CA ASN A 449 1.94 21.25 2.03
C ASN A 449 2.23 19.86 1.44
N ARG A 450 1.22 18.99 1.31
CA ARG A 450 1.30 17.70 0.60
C ARG A 450 1.72 17.86 -0.85
N TYR A 451 1.24 18.90 -1.53
CA TYR A 451 1.65 19.21 -2.90
C TYR A 451 3.16 19.49 -2.99
N TYR A 452 3.69 20.20 -1.99
CA TYR A 452 5.12 20.54 -1.86
C TYR A 452 5.96 19.48 -1.14
N GLY A 453 5.37 18.33 -0.77
CA GLY A 453 6.12 17.21 -0.19
C GLY A 453 6.40 17.29 1.31
N SER A 454 5.72 18.19 2.04
CA SER A 454 5.76 18.28 3.50
C SER A 454 4.37 18.10 4.12
N PRO A 455 3.71 16.94 3.90
CA PRO A 455 2.31 16.73 4.26
C PRO A 455 2.07 16.76 5.77
N GLY A 456 0.82 17.03 6.12
CA GLY A 456 0.37 17.21 7.49
C GLY A 456 0.20 18.69 7.85
N THR A 457 -0.25 18.91 9.08
CA THR A 457 -0.61 20.23 9.58
C THR A 457 0.09 20.50 10.90
N ILE A 458 0.12 21.77 11.35
CA ILE A 458 0.48 22.11 12.73
C ILE A 458 -0.77 21.96 13.63
N GLY A 459 -1.47 20.83 13.45
CA GLY A 459 -2.68 20.46 14.18
C GLY A 459 -3.99 21.00 13.65
N CYS A 460 -4.04 21.58 12.45
CA CYS A 460 -5.28 21.78 11.69
C CYS A 460 -5.85 20.45 11.17
N ILE A 461 -7.10 20.43 10.72
CA ILE A 461 -7.61 19.31 9.93
C ILE A 461 -7.32 19.63 8.46
N ALA A 462 -6.77 18.67 7.72
CA ALA A 462 -6.52 18.88 6.31
C ALA A 462 -7.00 17.73 5.42
N THR A 463 -7.73 18.10 4.37
CA THR A 463 -8.10 17.20 3.27
C THR A 463 -6.90 16.99 2.34
N TYR A 464 -6.86 15.86 1.63
CA TYR A 464 -5.69 15.50 0.81
C TYR A 464 -5.67 16.13 -0.58
N ASN A 465 -6.84 16.49 -1.11
CA ASN A 465 -6.97 17.03 -2.45
C ASN A 465 -8.14 18.03 -2.52
N ILE A 466 -8.20 18.73 -3.65
CA ILE A 466 -9.17 19.81 -3.89
C ILE A 466 -10.61 19.30 -4.03
N ASP A 467 -10.80 18.06 -4.48
CA ASP A 467 -12.13 17.50 -4.66
C ASP A 467 -12.74 17.09 -3.31
N ASP A 468 -11.94 16.49 -2.43
CA ASP A 468 -12.32 16.25 -1.03
C ASP A 468 -12.67 17.56 -0.31
N TYR A 469 -11.91 18.64 -0.57
CA TYR A 469 -12.23 19.95 0.01
C TYR A 469 -13.53 20.56 -0.54
N LYS A 470 -13.80 20.41 -1.85
CA LYS A 470 -15.11 20.80 -2.43
C LYS A 470 -16.26 20.01 -1.81
N THR A 471 -16.07 18.72 -1.55
CA THR A 471 -17.03 17.87 -0.84
C THR A 471 -17.30 18.41 0.56
N LEU A 472 -16.25 18.73 1.33
CA LEU A 472 -16.39 19.35 2.65
C LEU A 472 -17.17 20.67 2.61
N VAL A 473 -16.83 21.59 1.69
CA VAL A 473 -17.55 22.86 1.53
C VAL A 473 -19.03 22.62 1.19
N THR A 474 -19.33 21.59 0.41
CA THR A 474 -20.71 21.19 0.10
C THR A 474 -21.45 20.72 1.35
N TRP A 475 -20.83 19.89 2.19
CA TRP A 475 -21.43 19.46 3.47
C TRP A 475 -21.72 20.64 4.41
N LEU A 476 -20.77 21.57 4.52
CA LEU A 476 -20.90 22.76 5.35
C LEU A 476 -22.06 23.64 4.89
N ARG A 477 -22.28 23.76 3.58
CA ARG A 477 -23.40 24.53 3.01
C ARG A 477 -24.74 23.81 3.07
N ASP A 478 -24.75 22.47 2.93
CA ASP A 478 -25.99 21.68 2.91
C ASP A 478 -26.72 21.71 4.26
N THR A 479 -25.96 21.69 5.37
CA THR A 479 -26.56 21.48 6.70
C THR A 479 -26.04 22.35 7.82
N ASP A 480 -25.06 23.19 7.53
CA ASP A 480 -24.41 24.08 8.50
C ASP A 480 -24.05 23.36 9.82
N PRO A 481 -23.27 22.27 9.77
CA PRO A 481 -22.93 21.49 10.96
C PRO A 481 -21.95 22.29 11.84
N ARG A 482 -22.48 23.04 12.81
CA ARG A 482 -21.69 23.89 13.72
C ARG A 482 -20.95 23.14 14.82
N GLY A 483 -21.22 21.84 14.99
CA GLY A 483 -20.52 21.00 15.95
C GLY A 483 -19.52 20.08 15.24
N LEU A 484 -18.27 20.10 15.69
CA LEU A 484 -17.25 19.11 15.38
C LEU A 484 -16.89 18.35 16.67
N TYR A 485 -17.06 17.04 16.65
CA TYR A 485 -16.70 16.17 17.76
C TYR A 485 -15.41 15.44 17.40
N VAL A 486 -14.37 15.60 18.22
CA VAL A 486 -13.09 14.95 18.05
C VAL A 486 -13.02 13.83 19.08
N ASP A 487 -13.05 12.58 18.63
CA ASP A 487 -13.09 11.39 19.49
C ASP A 487 -11.91 10.46 19.20
N TRP A 488 -10.93 10.48 20.11
CA TRP A 488 -9.75 9.63 20.09
C TRP A 488 -9.88 8.39 20.97
N LYS A 489 -11.06 8.16 21.56
CA LYS A 489 -11.33 7.12 22.56
C LYS A 489 -10.55 7.28 23.86
N LEU A 490 -10.25 8.52 24.25
CA LEU A 490 -9.62 8.87 25.53
C LEU A 490 -10.66 9.12 26.65
N GLY A 491 -11.95 9.10 26.32
CA GLY A 491 -13.06 9.10 27.28
C GLY A 491 -13.56 10.48 27.72
N THR A 492 -13.11 11.54 27.04
CA THR A 492 -13.42 12.95 27.33
C THR A 492 -14.28 13.63 26.27
N CYS A 493 -14.44 13.05 25.08
CA CYS A 493 -15.30 13.62 24.04
C CYS A 493 -16.78 13.68 24.51
N PRO A 494 -17.42 14.87 24.48
CA PRO A 494 -18.86 14.99 24.72
C PRO A 494 -19.66 14.23 23.66
N LYS A 495 -20.89 13.84 24.02
CA LYS A 495 -21.80 13.18 23.07
C LYS A 495 -22.50 14.21 22.17
N PRO A 496 -22.71 13.90 20.87
CA PRO A 496 -23.25 14.83 19.89
C PRO A 496 -24.67 15.35 20.09
#